data_AF-A0A6N8GBC5-F1
#
_entry.id   AF-A0A6N8GBC5-F1
#
_cell.length_a   1.000
_cell.length_b   1.000
_cell.length_c   1.000
_cell.angle_alpha   90.00
_cell.angle_beta   90.00
_cell.angle_gamma   90.00
#
_symmetry.space_group_name_H-M   'P 1'
#
loop_
_entity.id
_entity.type
_entity.pdbx_description
1 polymer ?
#
loop_
_entity_poly.entity_id
_entity_poly.type
_entity_poly.pdbx_seq_one_letter_code
_entity_poly.pdbx_strand_id
1 'polypeptide(L)'
;MSETAPEGRRWFSPGLERMGAAYAGWAMEQTEVYNAYQPPDEWHVDIEASTFRQGAVTVRMAPLGTFGTDSSWVWAWANTYMHPPGSPRLAASLDLRRLGEEHGIPELVEPRLELAGFADPRMAAERLCLAATGVLAGYGYGLVTASTGAQLAMMIADDAVPRAQCTMATLPRRIMQGIEVFPHDHRAAVSGYLSRHGFQVTAVDAATLQAARADCTVRAAFDEHGRLADLSLSSADARA
;
A
#
# COMPACT_ATOMS: atom_id res chain seq x y z
N MET A 1 -17.35 -25.48 -29.38
CA MET A 1 -16.28 -25.72 -28.40
C MET A 1 -15.97 -24.36 -27.78
N SER A 2 -16.52 -24.08 -26.60
CA SER A 2 -16.18 -22.87 -25.86
C SER A 2 -14.85 -23.12 -25.19
N GLU A 3 -13.80 -22.55 -25.76
CA GLU A 3 -12.47 -22.49 -25.16
C GLU A 3 -12.59 -21.56 -23.93
N THR A 4 -12.56 -22.15 -22.74
CA THR A 4 -12.51 -21.41 -21.49
C THR A 4 -11.23 -20.58 -21.51
N ALA A 5 -11.37 -19.26 -21.59
CA ALA A 5 -10.23 -18.35 -21.46
C ALA A 5 -9.44 -18.70 -20.18
N PRO A 6 -8.10 -18.71 -20.21
CA PRO A 6 -7.30 -19.00 -19.03
C PRO A 6 -7.67 -18.04 -17.90
N GLU A 7 -7.89 -18.57 -16.69
CA GLU A 7 -8.11 -17.74 -15.51
C GLU A 7 -6.86 -16.88 -15.29
N GLY A 8 -7.02 -15.56 -15.38
CA GLY A 8 -5.91 -14.62 -15.18
C GLY A 8 -5.28 -14.76 -13.80
N ARG A 9 -3.97 -14.48 -13.71
CA ARG A 9 -3.23 -14.43 -12.45
C ARG A 9 -3.96 -13.50 -11.47
N ARG A 10 -4.06 -13.90 -10.21
CA ARG A 10 -4.66 -13.04 -9.16
C ARG A 10 -3.63 -12.46 -8.22
N TRP A 11 -2.47 -13.10 -8.13
CA TRP A 11 -1.51 -12.89 -7.06
C TRP A 11 -0.12 -12.58 -7.60
N PHE A 12 0.59 -11.75 -6.87
CA PHE A 12 2.01 -11.49 -7.08
C PHE A 12 2.86 -12.58 -6.42
N SER A 13 4.19 -12.42 -6.44
CA SER A 13 5.10 -13.28 -5.71
C SER A 13 4.76 -13.31 -4.20
N PRO A 14 5.08 -14.40 -3.49
CA PRO A 14 4.87 -14.47 -2.04
C PRO A 14 5.53 -13.33 -1.26
N GLY A 15 6.64 -12.77 -1.76
CA GLY A 15 7.33 -11.65 -1.14
C GLY A 15 6.49 -10.37 -1.17
N LEU A 16 5.96 -10.01 -2.35
CA LEU A 16 5.09 -8.84 -2.47
C LEU A 16 3.77 -9.05 -1.72
N GLU A 17 3.19 -10.26 -1.78
CA GLU A 17 1.95 -10.58 -1.08
C GLU A 17 2.06 -10.40 0.43
N ARG A 18 3.17 -10.85 1.04
CA ARG A 18 3.44 -10.63 2.48
C ARG A 18 3.69 -9.16 2.82
N MET A 19 4.44 -8.45 1.98
CA MET A 19 4.68 -7.01 2.18
C MET A 19 3.38 -6.22 2.10
N GLY A 20 2.56 -6.50 1.08
CA GLY A 20 1.25 -5.90 0.92
C GLY A 20 0.34 -6.20 2.11
N ALA A 21 0.27 -7.47 2.55
CA ALA A 21 -0.48 -7.85 3.75
C ALA A 21 -0.09 -6.99 4.95
N ALA A 22 1.21 -6.85 5.23
CA ALA A 22 1.72 -6.11 6.39
C ALA A 22 1.34 -4.61 6.39
N TYR A 23 1.15 -3.99 5.23
CA TYR A 23 1.01 -2.53 5.15
C TYR A 23 -0.29 -2.01 4.50
N ALA A 24 -1.05 -2.84 3.78
CA ALA A 24 -2.19 -2.38 3.00
C ALA A 24 -3.28 -1.74 3.85
N GLY A 25 -3.65 -2.35 4.99
CA GLY A 25 -4.68 -1.78 5.87
C GLY A 25 -4.34 -0.36 6.35
N TRP A 26 -3.07 -0.11 6.66
CA TRP A 26 -2.58 1.21 7.06
C TRP A 26 -2.53 2.17 5.86
N ALA A 27 -2.01 1.72 4.71
CA ALA A 27 -1.92 2.54 3.50
C ALA A 27 -3.30 2.97 2.99
N MET A 28 -4.30 2.09 3.05
CA MET A 28 -5.69 2.41 2.72
C MET A 28 -6.26 3.47 3.66
N GLU A 29 -6.10 3.29 4.97
CA GLU A 29 -6.55 4.26 5.97
C GLU A 29 -5.89 5.64 5.76
N GLN A 30 -4.58 5.66 5.54
CA GLN A 30 -3.84 6.89 5.26
C GLN A 30 -4.28 7.55 3.94
N THR A 31 -4.56 6.75 2.90
CA THR A 31 -5.05 7.27 1.60
C THR A 31 -6.45 7.86 1.73
N GLU A 32 -7.32 7.32 2.57
CA GLU A 32 -8.62 7.93 2.87
C GLU A 32 -8.47 9.31 3.54
N VAL A 33 -7.52 9.47 4.48
CA VAL A 33 -7.22 10.77 5.10
C VAL A 33 -6.69 11.76 4.06
N TYR A 34 -5.80 11.31 3.18
CA TYR A 34 -5.31 12.13 2.08
C TYR A 34 -6.43 12.57 1.13
N ASN A 35 -7.31 11.65 0.72
CA ASN A 35 -8.43 11.98 -0.17
C ASN A 35 -9.42 12.97 0.47
N ALA A 36 -9.52 13.01 1.80
CA ALA A 36 -10.29 14.03 2.50
C ALA A 36 -9.56 15.38 2.57
N TYR A 37 -8.22 15.38 2.68
CA TYR A 37 -7.39 16.57 2.71
C TYR A 37 -7.27 17.25 1.34
N GLN A 38 -7.17 16.46 0.28
CA GLN A 38 -7.14 16.90 -1.11
C GLN A 38 -8.24 16.18 -1.91
N PRO A 39 -9.50 16.67 -1.84
CA PRO A 39 -10.62 16.06 -2.55
C PRO A 39 -10.42 16.07 -4.07
N PRO A 40 -11.05 15.13 -4.81
CA PRO A 40 -11.00 15.12 -6.26
C PRO A 40 -11.55 16.41 -6.87
N ASP A 41 -10.75 17.02 -7.74
CA ASP A 41 -11.08 18.23 -8.50
C ASP A 41 -10.18 18.26 -9.76
N GLU A 42 -10.28 19.31 -10.58
CA GLU A 42 -9.34 19.59 -11.65
C GLU A 42 -7.91 19.55 -11.12
N TRP A 43 -7.08 18.75 -11.77
CA TRP A 43 -5.77 18.40 -11.28
C TRP A 43 -4.65 18.89 -12.20
N HIS A 44 -3.50 19.13 -11.60
CA HIS A 44 -2.26 19.43 -12.31
C HIS A 44 -1.10 18.74 -11.62
N VAL A 45 -0.24 18.09 -12.41
CA VAL A 45 1.00 17.48 -11.92
C VAL A 45 2.17 18.24 -12.51
N ASP A 46 3.02 18.78 -11.65
CA ASP A 46 4.33 19.29 -12.02
C ASP A 46 5.39 18.27 -11.59
N ILE A 47 5.90 17.51 -12.56
CA ILE A 47 6.90 16.45 -12.33
C ILE A 47 8.25 17.06 -11.94
N GLU A 48 8.59 18.24 -12.47
CA GLU A 48 9.87 18.89 -12.19
C GLU A 48 9.89 19.43 -10.76
N ALA A 49 8.84 20.14 -10.37
CA ALA A 49 8.66 20.63 -9.00
C ALA A 49 8.25 19.53 -8.01
N SER A 50 7.90 18.33 -8.49
CA SER A 50 7.40 17.22 -7.67
C SER A 50 6.16 17.61 -6.84
N THR A 51 5.22 18.28 -7.50
CA THR A 51 3.96 18.72 -6.87
C THR A 51 2.73 18.17 -7.58
N PHE A 52 1.68 17.97 -6.79
CA PHE A 52 0.36 17.57 -7.26
C PHE A 52 -0.70 18.52 -6.73
N ARG A 53 -1.42 19.18 -7.63
CA ARG A 53 -2.52 20.08 -7.31
C ARG A 53 -3.86 19.45 -7.69
N GLN A 54 -4.85 19.61 -6.82
CA GLN A 54 -6.27 19.38 -7.09
C GLN A 54 -7.05 20.56 -6.52
N GLY A 55 -7.78 21.26 -7.39
CA GLY A 55 -8.47 22.49 -7.02
C GLY A 55 -7.47 23.51 -6.43
N ALA A 56 -7.73 23.92 -5.18
CA ALA A 56 -6.92 24.88 -4.44
C ALA A 56 -5.78 24.25 -3.60
N VAL A 57 -5.73 22.93 -3.46
CA VAL A 57 -4.75 22.23 -2.62
C VAL A 57 -3.60 21.73 -3.48
N THR A 58 -2.37 22.03 -3.08
CA THR A 58 -1.14 21.49 -3.67
C THR A 58 -0.34 20.75 -2.61
N VAL A 59 0.12 19.55 -2.97
CA VAL A 59 0.97 18.70 -2.11
C VAL A 59 2.25 18.31 -2.82
N ARG A 60 3.28 18.01 -2.04
CA ARG A 60 4.50 17.34 -2.51
C ARG A 60 4.24 15.87 -2.83
N MET A 61 4.81 15.39 -3.92
CA MET A 61 4.69 14.00 -4.36
C MET A 61 6.04 13.42 -4.77
N ALA A 62 6.12 12.09 -4.83
CA ALA A 62 7.21 11.36 -5.45
C ALA A 62 6.63 10.42 -6.52
N PRO A 63 7.18 10.40 -7.75
CA PRO A 63 6.72 9.48 -8.78
C PRO A 63 6.97 8.02 -8.36
N LEU A 64 5.95 7.18 -8.48
CA LEU A 64 6.04 5.74 -8.24
C LEU A 64 6.18 4.96 -9.54
N GLY A 65 5.30 5.22 -10.51
CA GLY A 65 5.30 4.48 -11.77
C GLY A 65 4.22 4.95 -12.73
N THR A 66 4.07 4.22 -13.83
CA THR A 66 3.08 4.48 -14.86
C THR A 66 2.39 3.18 -15.23
N PHE A 67 1.05 3.18 -15.17
CA PHE A 67 0.23 2.11 -15.70
C PHE A 67 -0.18 2.45 -17.15
N GLY A 68 0.37 1.70 -18.10
CA GLY A 68 0.18 1.93 -19.53
C GLY A 68 -1.17 1.42 -20.05
N THR A 69 -1.57 1.93 -21.22
CA THR A 69 -2.80 1.49 -21.92
C THR A 69 -2.74 0.03 -22.39
N ASP A 70 -1.52 -0.55 -22.44
CA ASP A 70 -1.24 -1.95 -22.71
C ASP A 70 -1.30 -2.83 -21.44
N SER A 71 -1.77 -2.29 -20.32
CA SER A 71 -1.79 -2.96 -19.01
C SER A 71 -0.41 -3.37 -18.50
N SER A 72 0.61 -2.58 -18.83
CA SER A 72 1.94 -2.70 -18.22
C SER A 72 2.12 -1.71 -17.07
N TRP A 73 2.97 -2.06 -16.12
CA TRP A 73 3.45 -1.14 -15.10
C TRP A 73 4.93 -0.88 -15.31
N VAL A 74 5.32 0.39 -15.39
CA VAL A 74 6.72 0.80 -15.44
C VAL A 74 7.05 1.63 -14.20
N TRP A 75 8.04 1.21 -13.42
CA TRP A 75 8.46 1.97 -12.25
C TRP A 75 9.11 3.31 -12.65
N ALA A 76 8.96 4.34 -11.81
CA ALA A 76 9.52 5.66 -12.07
C ALA A 76 11.05 5.62 -12.22
N TRP A 77 11.76 4.82 -11.41
CA TRP A 77 13.21 4.66 -11.53
C TRP A 77 13.65 4.04 -12.87
N ALA A 78 12.75 3.34 -13.56
CA ALA A 78 12.99 2.71 -14.86
C ALA A 78 12.55 3.59 -16.04
N ASN A 79 11.70 4.58 -15.81
CA ASN A 79 11.18 5.46 -16.86
C ASN A 79 12.10 6.66 -17.12
N THR A 80 13.24 6.40 -17.77
CA THR A 80 14.27 7.44 -18.02
C THR A 80 13.80 8.56 -18.95
N TYR A 81 12.77 8.31 -19.78
CA TYR A 81 12.18 9.32 -20.66
C TYR A 81 11.43 10.38 -19.85
N MET A 82 10.70 9.98 -18.81
CA MET A 82 9.95 10.89 -17.95
C MET A 82 10.79 11.41 -16.78
N HIS A 83 11.78 10.63 -16.35
CA HIS A 83 12.59 10.92 -15.18
C HIS A 83 14.08 10.74 -15.47
N PRO A 84 14.80 11.83 -15.78
CA PRO A 84 16.25 11.83 -15.87
C PRO A 84 16.96 11.08 -14.72
N PRO A 85 17.95 10.22 -15.02
CA PRO A 85 18.75 9.53 -14.00
C PRO A 85 19.41 10.51 -13.02
N GLY A 86 19.53 10.11 -11.75
CA GLY A 86 20.11 10.93 -10.68
C GLY A 86 19.19 12.03 -10.14
N SER A 87 17.96 12.14 -10.65
CA SER A 87 17.00 13.11 -10.13
C SER A 87 16.58 12.78 -8.68
N PRO A 88 16.57 13.76 -7.76
CA PRO A 88 16.20 13.53 -6.36
C PRO A 88 14.76 13.03 -6.18
N ARG A 89 13.84 13.37 -7.10
CA ARG A 89 12.44 12.88 -7.08
C ARG A 89 12.33 11.34 -7.19
N LEU A 90 13.36 10.66 -7.68
CA LEU A 90 13.37 9.20 -7.81
C LEU A 90 13.66 8.48 -6.49
N ALA A 91 14.03 9.19 -5.41
CA ALA A 91 14.46 8.60 -4.14
C ALA A 91 13.50 7.51 -3.64
N ALA A 92 12.20 7.79 -3.55
CA ALA A 92 11.19 6.82 -3.12
C ALA A 92 11.16 5.56 -4.01
N SER A 93 11.17 5.74 -5.32
CA SER A 93 11.16 4.62 -6.28
C SER A 93 12.45 3.78 -6.23
N LEU A 94 13.60 4.42 -5.99
CA LEU A 94 14.89 3.74 -5.83
C LEU A 94 14.97 2.99 -4.49
N ASP A 95 14.38 3.52 -3.43
CA ASP A 95 14.25 2.82 -2.15
C ASP A 95 13.39 1.56 -2.27
N LEU A 96 12.30 1.59 -3.05
CA LEU A 96 11.52 0.39 -3.35
C LEU A 96 12.34 -0.66 -4.07
N ARG A 97 13.12 -0.26 -5.08
CA ARG A 97 14.01 -1.18 -5.79
C ARG A 97 15.03 -1.82 -4.84
N ARG A 98 15.69 -1.01 -4.00
CA ARG A 98 16.65 -1.50 -2.99
C ARG A 98 15.98 -2.49 -2.03
N LEU A 99 14.78 -2.18 -1.53
CA LEU A 99 14.01 -3.11 -0.69
C LEU A 99 13.71 -4.41 -1.43
N GLY A 100 13.38 -4.33 -2.72
CA GLY A 100 13.17 -5.49 -3.59
C GLY A 100 14.42 -6.37 -3.72
N GLU A 101 15.58 -5.75 -3.93
CA GLU A 101 16.87 -6.44 -4.02
C GLU A 101 17.23 -7.11 -2.67
N GLU A 102 17.05 -6.40 -1.55
CA GLU A 102 17.34 -6.90 -0.19
C GLU A 102 16.45 -8.08 0.22
N HIS A 103 15.17 -8.07 -0.18
CA HIS A 103 14.18 -9.06 0.27
C HIS A 103 13.80 -10.08 -0.82
N GLY A 104 14.42 -10.00 -2.00
CA GLY A 104 14.14 -10.88 -3.14
C GLY A 104 12.70 -10.74 -3.67
N ILE A 105 12.17 -9.52 -3.75
CA ILE A 105 10.83 -9.23 -4.27
C ILE A 105 10.95 -8.80 -5.74
N PRO A 106 10.72 -9.70 -6.71
CA PRO A 106 10.99 -9.43 -8.13
C PRO A 106 10.15 -8.27 -8.67
N GLU A 107 8.93 -8.08 -8.18
CA GLU A 107 8.06 -6.99 -8.63
C GLU A 107 8.62 -5.59 -8.40
N LEU A 108 9.49 -5.41 -7.40
CA LEU A 108 10.08 -4.10 -7.11
C LEU A 108 11.39 -3.86 -7.88
N VAL A 109 11.99 -4.92 -8.44
CA VAL A 109 13.29 -4.88 -9.13
C VAL A 109 13.12 -4.95 -10.64
N GLU A 110 12.09 -5.63 -11.13
CA GLU A 110 11.77 -5.69 -12.55
C GLU A 110 11.33 -4.31 -13.05
N PRO A 111 12.03 -3.71 -14.04
CA PRO A 111 11.72 -2.37 -14.54
C PRO A 111 10.28 -2.20 -15.02
N ARG A 112 9.75 -3.26 -15.66
CA ARG A 112 8.45 -3.29 -16.32
C ARG A 112 7.72 -4.59 -16.01
N LEU A 113 6.54 -4.50 -15.44
CA LEU A 113 5.67 -5.64 -15.15
C LEU A 113 4.56 -5.73 -16.19
N GLU A 114 4.36 -6.92 -16.73
CA GLU A 114 3.21 -7.21 -17.59
C GLU A 114 2.01 -7.58 -16.72
N LEU A 115 1.07 -6.64 -16.53
CA LEU A 115 -0.11 -6.85 -15.70
C LEU A 115 -1.30 -7.37 -16.51
N ALA A 116 -1.24 -7.38 -17.84
CA ALA A 116 -2.28 -7.91 -18.73
C ALA A 116 -2.67 -9.38 -18.42
N GLY A 117 -1.75 -10.15 -17.85
CA GLY A 117 -2.00 -11.52 -17.41
C GLY A 117 -2.82 -11.63 -16.12
N PHE A 118 -3.13 -10.53 -15.43
CA PHE A 118 -3.98 -10.54 -14.25
C PHE A 118 -5.46 -10.56 -14.61
N ALA A 119 -6.27 -11.14 -13.72
CA ALA A 119 -7.73 -11.07 -13.83
C ALA A 119 -8.27 -9.62 -13.83
N ASP A 120 -7.61 -8.73 -13.08
CA ASP A 120 -7.83 -7.28 -13.10
C ASP A 120 -6.46 -6.56 -13.06
N PRO A 121 -5.94 -6.13 -14.23
CA PRO A 121 -4.66 -5.44 -14.31
C PRO A 121 -4.62 -4.11 -13.56
N ARG A 122 -5.76 -3.40 -13.49
CA ARG A 122 -5.85 -2.12 -12.78
C ARG A 122 -5.76 -2.33 -11.28
N MET A 123 -6.49 -3.32 -10.75
CA MET A 123 -6.38 -3.71 -9.35
C MET A 123 -4.95 -4.18 -9.02
N ALA A 124 -4.27 -4.89 -9.94
CA ALA A 124 -2.87 -5.24 -9.75
C ALA A 124 -1.96 -4.00 -9.63
N ALA A 125 -2.17 -2.97 -10.45
CA ALA A 125 -1.44 -1.70 -10.35
C ALA A 125 -1.75 -0.94 -9.04
N GLU A 126 -3.01 -0.91 -8.60
CA GLU A 126 -3.41 -0.30 -7.32
C GLU A 126 -2.77 -1.02 -6.12
N ARG A 127 -2.65 -2.36 -6.18
CA ARG A 127 -1.96 -3.16 -5.16
C ARG A 127 -0.46 -2.83 -5.07
N LEU A 128 0.20 -2.56 -6.21
CA LEU A 128 1.59 -2.07 -6.21
C LEU A 128 1.69 -0.71 -5.52
N CYS A 129 0.75 0.21 -5.79
CA CYS A 129 0.71 1.54 -5.15
C CYS A 129 0.49 1.44 -3.63
N LEU A 130 -0.43 0.58 -3.19
CA LEU A 130 -0.72 0.35 -1.77
C LEU A 130 0.49 -0.22 -1.03
N ALA A 131 1.12 -1.26 -1.58
CA ALA A 131 2.29 -1.89 -0.97
C ALA A 131 3.46 -0.90 -0.90
N ALA A 132 3.72 -0.15 -1.97
CA ALA A 132 4.75 0.89 -2.02
C ALA A 132 4.52 2.02 -1.01
N THR A 133 3.31 2.57 -0.98
CA THR A 133 2.92 3.64 -0.05
C THR A 133 3.04 3.18 1.40
N GLY A 134 2.61 1.95 1.67
CA GLY A 134 2.64 1.36 3.00
C GLY A 134 4.05 1.12 3.55
N VAL A 135 4.93 0.52 2.73
CA VAL A 135 6.30 0.22 3.16
C VAL A 135 7.13 1.50 3.34
N LEU A 136 6.93 2.50 2.48
CA LEU A 136 7.62 3.80 2.55
C LEU A 136 6.99 4.79 3.54
N ALA A 137 5.89 4.41 4.21
CA ALA A 137 5.13 5.29 5.08
C ALA A 137 4.68 6.61 4.41
N GLY A 138 4.29 6.55 3.14
CA GLY A 138 3.74 7.67 2.38
C GLY A 138 2.46 8.23 3.00
N TYR A 139 2.09 9.46 2.64
CA TYR A 139 0.88 10.12 3.14
C TYR A 139 -0.39 9.77 2.35
N GLY A 140 -0.26 8.91 1.33
CA GLY A 140 -1.30 8.49 0.41
C GLY A 140 -0.69 8.21 -0.97
N TYR A 141 -1.51 7.85 -1.94
CA TYR A 141 -1.11 7.81 -3.35
C TYR A 141 -2.18 8.43 -4.25
N GLY A 142 -1.74 8.91 -5.41
CA GLY A 142 -2.62 9.42 -6.46
C GLY A 142 -2.40 8.65 -7.76
N LEU A 143 -3.48 8.47 -8.52
CA LEU A 143 -3.49 7.95 -9.88
C LEU A 143 -4.23 8.95 -10.77
N VAL A 144 -3.53 9.53 -11.75
CA VAL A 144 -4.13 10.47 -12.71
C VAL A 144 -3.91 10.02 -14.14
N THR A 145 -4.93 10.17 -14.98
CA THR A 145 -4.88 9.75 -16.38
C THR A 145 -4.25 10.86 -17.22
N ALA A 146 -3.07 10.61 -17.77
CA ALA A 146 -2.42 11.52 -18.70
C ALA A 146 -3.18 11.61 -20.04
N SER A 147 -2.86 12.62 -20.86
CA SER A 147 -3.44 12.78 -22.20
C SER A 147 -3.21 11.59 -23.13
N THR A 148 -2.19 10.78 -22.85
CA THR A 148 -1.88 9.53 -23.58
C THR A 148 -2.82 8.37 -23.21
N GLY A 149 -3.65 8.51 -22.17
CA GLY A 149 -4.48 7.46 -21.60
C GLY A 149 -3.78 6.60 -20.53
N ALA A 150 -2.45 6.71 -20.39
CA ALA A 150 -1.71 6.05 -19.31
C ALA A 150 -2.00 6.72 -17.96
N GLN A 151 -1.96 5.96 -16.86
CA GLN A 151 -2.14 6.49 -15.52
C GLN A 151 -0.77 6.73 -14.85
N LEU A 152 -0.50 7.97 -14.46
CA LEU A 152 0.65 8.32 -13.64
C LEU A 152 0.34 8.00 -12.18
N ALA A 153 1.19 7.20 -11.54
CA ALA A 153 1.11 6.86 -10.14
C ALA A 153 2.17 7.63 -9.34
N MET A 154 1.73 8.22 -8.23
CA MET A 154 2.58 9.01 -7.35
C MET A 154 2.25 8.73 -5.88
N MET A 155 3.27 8.75 -5.04
CA MET A 155 3.15 8.72 -3.59
C MET A 155 3.12 10.14 -3.08
N ILE A 156 2.24 10.41 -2.11
CA ILE A 156 2.19 11.72 -1.45
C ILE A 156 3.26 11.75 -0.36
N ALA A 157 4.11 12.77 -0.42
CA ALA A 157 5.29 12.94 0.42
C ALA A 157 5.28 14.31 1.12
N ASP A 158 4.07 14.77 1.47
CA ASP A 158 3.82 16.06 2.10
C ASP A 158 3.36 15.88 3.55
N ASP A 159 4.14 16.41 4.47
CA ASP A 159 3.90 16.38 5.91
C ASP A 159 2.79 17.34 6.36
N ALA A 160 2.32 18.23 5.47
CA ALA A 160 1.09 18.99 5.69
C ALA A 160 -0.15 18.08 5.69
N VAL A 161 -0.10 16.90 5.06
CA VAL A 161 -1.20 15.94 5.07
C VAL A 161 -1.29 15.28 6.46
N PRO A 162 -2.48 15.27 7.10
CA PRO A 162 -2.65 14.62 8.40
C PRO A 162 -2.32 13.12 8.35
N ARG A 163 -1.75 12.61 9.44
CA ARG A 163 -1.55 11.17 9.63
C ARG A 163 -2.84 10.51 10.13
N ALA A 164 -3.16 9.37 9.54
CA ALA A 164 -4.24 8.50 10.00
C ALA A 164 -4.09 8.16 11.48
N GLN A 165 -5.21 8.26 12.21
CA GLN A 165 -5.30 7.91 13.62
C GLN A 165 -6.11 6.63 13.76
N CYS A 166 -5.59 5.66 14.49
CA CYS A 166 -6.32 4.43 14.80
C CYS A 166 -7.12 4.57 16.10
N THR A 167 -8.42 4.31 15.99
CA THR A 167 -9.33 4.15 17.12
C THR A 167 -9.72 2.69 17.28
N MET A 168 -10.14 2.29 18.49
CA MET A 168 -10.67 0.94 18.72
C MET A 168 -11.87 0.62 17.81
N ALA A 169 -12.67 1.63 17.46
CA ALA A 169 -13.84 1.46 16.60
C ALA A 169 -13.48 1.16 15.14
N THR A 170 -12.40 1.75 14.63
CA THR A 170 -12.00 1.57 13.22
C THR A 170 -11.08 0.37 13.00
N LEU A 171 -10.34 -0.04 14.04
CA LEU A 171 -9.28 -1.06 13.96
C LEU A 171 -9.73 -2.37 13.31
N PRO A 172 -10.81 -3.06 13.74
CA PRO A 172 -11.20 -4.33 13.12
C PRO A 172 -11.47 -4.19 11.61
N ARG A 173 -12.18 -3.13 11.22
CA ARG A 173 -12.52 -2.87 9.83
C ARG A 173 -11.28 -2.68 8.97
N ARG A 174 -10.29 -1.93 9.46
CA ARG A 174 -9.05 -1.66 8.71
C ARG A 174 -8.19 -2.90 8.49
N ILE A 175 -8.10 -3.75 9.51
CA ILE A 175 -7.40 -5.03 9.38
C ILE A 175 -8.09 -5.90 8.32
N MET A 176 -9.42 -6.02 8.38
CA MET A 176 -10.18 -6.82 7.40
C MET A 176 -10.03 -6.29 5.98
N GLN A 177 -10.09 -4.96 5.78
CA GLN A 177 -9.84 -4.35 4.47
C GLN A 177 -8.44 -4.68 3.93
N GLY A 178 -7.41 -4.66 4.77
CA GLY A 178 -6.06 -5.08 4.37
C GLY A 178 -5.99 -6.54 3.94
N ILE A 179 -6.66 -7.43 4.68
CA ILE A 179 -6.78 -8.86 4.36
C ILE A 179 -7.51 -9.09 3.04
N GLU A 180 -8.58 -8.34 2.76
CA GLU A 180 -9.32 -8.45 1.49
C GLU A 180 -8.44 -8.16 0.27
N VAL A 181 -7.53 -7.18 0.38
CA VAL A 181 -6.63 -6.79 -0.72
C VAL A 181 -5.38 -7.70 -0.82
N PHE A 182 -4.90 -8.21 0.31
CA PHE A 182 -3.74 -9.11 0.40
C PHE A 182 -4.04 -10.30 1.33
N PRO A 183 -4.70 -11.36 0.83
CA PRO A 183 -5.27 -12.41 1.68
C PRO A 183 -4.28 -13.51 2.10
N HIS A 184 -3.03 -13.47 1.64
CA HIS A 184 -2.10 -14.59 1.82
C HIS A 184 -1.50 -14.69 3.22
N ASP A 185 -1.48 -13.61 3.99
CA ASP A 185 -0.84 -13.58 5.31
C ASP A 185 -1.62 -12.68 6.28
N HIS A 186 -2.70 -13.22 6.86
CA HIS A 186 -3.53 -12.48 7.81
C HIS A 186 -2.75 -12.09 9.06
N ARG A 187 -1.73 -12.88 9.44
CA ARG A 187 -0.90 -12.60 10.60
C ARG A 187 0.01 -11.40 10.35
N ALA A 188 0.62 -11.30 9.17
CA ALA A 188 1.31 -10.10 8.73
C ALA A 188 0.38 -8.89 8.69
N ALA A 189 -0.85 -9.04 8.18
CA ALA A 189 -1.83 -7.94 8.14
C ALA A 189 -2.18 -7.39 9.52
N VAL A 190 -2.48 -8.28 10.48
CA VAL A 190 -2.78 -7.89 11.87
C VAL A 190 -1.56 -7.24 12.52
N SER A 191 -0.42 -7.94 12.52
CA SER A 191 0.79 -7.46 13.22
C SER A 191 1.35 -6.17 12.64
N GLY A 192 1.37 -6.04 11.31
CA GLY A 192 1.87 -4.86 10.61
C GLY A 192 1.00 -3.63 10.85
N TYR A 193 -0.33 -3.78 10.76
CA TYR A 193 -1.28 -2.71 11.06
C TYR A 193 -1.15 -2.22 12.51
N LEU A 194 -1.12 -3.15 13.46
CA LEU A 194 -0.99 -2.83 14.89
C LEU A 194 0.36 -2.15 15.19
N SER A 195 1.46 -2.67 14.66
CA SER A 195 2.79 -2.09 14.85
C SER A 195 2.89 -0.66 14.29
N ARG A 196 2.26 -0.39 13.14
CA ARG A 196 2.21 0.96 12.54
C ARG A 196 1.44 1.97 13.41
N HIS A 197 0.48 1.49 14.19
CA HIS A 197 -0.28 2.32 15.14
C HIS A 197 0.30 2.32 16.56
N GLY A 198 1.56 1.89 16.71
CA GLY A 198 2.33 1.99 17.95
C GLY A 198 2.04 0.89 18.96
N PHE A 199 1.33 -0.18 18.59
CA PHE A 199 1.15 -1.32 19.47
C PHE A 199 2.44 -2.14 19.56
N GLN A 200 2.77 -2.61 20.76
CA GLN A 200 3.77 -3.65 20.97
C GLN A 200 3.14 -5.00 20.71
N VAL A 201 3.47 -5.63 19.58
CA VAL A 201 2.91 -6.93 19.16
C VAL A 201 3.82 -8.06 19.61
N THR A 202 3.25 -9.06 20.29
CA THR A 202 3.94 -10.26 20.76
C THR A 202 3.19 -11.51 20.33
N ALA A 203 3.92 -12.50 19.81
CA ALA A 203 3.38 -13.83 19.58
C ALA A 203 3.32 -14.58 20.91
N VAL A 204 2.11 -14.97 21.33
CA VAL A 204 1.94 -15.84 22.51
C VAL A 204 2.27 -17.28 22.13
N ASP A 205 1.81 -17.69 20.96
CA ASP A 205 2.06 -18.98 20.34
C ASP A 205 1.92 -18.87 18.81
N ALA A 206 1.83 -20.02 18.12
CA ALA A 206 1.66 -20.06 16.67
C ALA A 206 0.29 -19.54 16.19
N ALA A 207 -0.75 -19.70 17.01
CA ALA A 207 -2.14 -19.39 16.67
C ALA A 207 -2.65 -18.08 17.30
N THR A 208 -1.86 -17.42 18.16
CA THR A 208 -2.30 -16.24 18.91
C THR A 208 -1.26 -15.11 18.87
N LEU A 209 -1.72 -13.91 18.51
CA LEU A 209 -1.02 -12.65 18.74
C LEU A 209 -1.70 -11.88 19.87
N GLN A 210 -0.89 -11.24 20.70
CA GLN A 210 -1.33 -10.19 21.61
C GLN A 210 -0.63 -8.88 21.23
N ALA A 211 -1.33 -7.77 21.38
CA ALA A 211 -0.76 -6.46 21.15
C ALA A 211 -1.24 -5.48 22.23
N ALA A 212 -0.37 -4.59 22.67
CA ALA A 212 -0.71 -3.59 23.68
C ALA A 212 -0.26 -2.19 23.26
N ARG A 213 -1.13 -1.22 23.53
CA ARG A 213 -0.89 0.23 23.51
C ARG A 213 -1.45 0.79 24.82
N ALA A 214 -1.01 1.98 25.24
CA ALA A 214 -1.35 2.54 26.55
C ALA A 214 -2.86 2.57 26.87
N ASP A 215 -3.71 2.67 25.86
CA ASP A 215 -5.17 2.77 25.94
C ASP A 215 -5.91 1.47 25.60
N CYS A 216 -5.24 0.48 24.99
CA CYS A 216 -5.91 -0.65 24.35
C CYS A 216 -5.03 -1.91 24.30
N THR A 217 -5.64 -3.06 24.57
CA THR A 217 -5.07 -4.37 24.28
C THR A 217 -5.88 -5.09 23.21
N VAL A 218 -5.19 -5.77 22.30
CA VAL A 218 -5.77 -6.54 21.20
C VAL A 218 -5.29 -7.98 21.31
N ARG A 219 -6.21 -8.94 21.13
CA ARG A 219 -5.90 -10.36 20.94
C ARG A 219 -6.43 -10.79 19.59
N ALA A 220 -5.56 -11.39 18.78
CA ALA A 220 -5.94 -11.99 17.51
C ALA A 220 -5.66 -13.49 17.56
N ALA A 221 -6.64 -14.30 17.18
CA ALA A 221 -6.49 -15.74 17.04
C ALA A 221 -6.62 -16.16 15.57
N PHE A 222 -5.83 -17.13 15.17
CA PHE A 222 -5.75 -17.64 13.81
C PHE A 222 -6.15 -19.12 13.76
N ASP A 223 -6.79 -19.54 12.67
CA ASP A 223 -7.11 -20.94 12.43
C ASP A 223 -5.87 -21.74 11.99
N GLU A 224 -6.04 -23.04 11.78
CA GLU A 224 -4.97 -23.96 11.34
C GLU A 224 -4.36 -23.58 9.98
N HIS A 225 -5.04 -22.75 9.19
CA HIS A 225 -4.57 -22.24 7.89
C HIS A 225 -3.95 -20.83 8.01
N GLY A 226 -3.79 -20.30 9.23
CA GLY A 226 -3.23 -18.97 9.48
C GLY A 226 -4.20 -17.83 9.15
N ARG A 227 -5.49 -18.10 9.00
CA ARG A 227 -6.52 -17.08 8.74
C ARG A 227 -7.02 -16.52 10.05
N LEU A 228 -7.26 -15.21 10.11
CA LEU A 228 -7.85 -14.55 11.27
C LEU A 228 -9.23 -15.16 11.58
N ALA A 229 -9.33 -15.79 12.75
CA ALA A 229 -10.54 -16.47 13.23
C ALA A 229 -11.27 -15.66 14.30
N ASP A 230 -10.51 -14.91 15.13
CA ASP A 230 -11.06 -14.04 16.17
C ASP A 230 -10.18 -12.79 16.34
N LEU A 231 -10.83 -11.66 16.61
CA LEU A 231 -10.18 -10.40 16.96
C LEU A 231 -10.95 -9.74 18.10
N SER A 232 -10.32 -9.71 19.27
CA SER A 232 -10.89 -9.13 20.48
C SER A 232 -10.09 -7.90 20.92
N LEU A 233 -10.81 -6.89 21.38
CA LEU A 233 -10.25 -5.64 21.90
C LEU A 233 -10.78 -5.41 23.30
N SER A 234 -9.92 -4.91 24.18
CA SER A 234 -10.30 -4.39 25.49
C SER A 234 -9.58 -3.07 25.75
N SER A 235 -10.23 -2.19 26.52
CA SER A 235 -9.53 -1.05 27.10
C SER A 235 -8.41 -1.57 27.98
N ALA A 236 -7.23 -0.95 27.89
CA ALA A 236 -6.23 -1.14 28.92
C ALA A 236 -6.78 -0.48 30.19
N ASP A 237 -7.40 -1.27 31.07
CA ASP A 237 -7.80 -0.77 32.39
C ASP A 237 -6.57 -0.11 33.02
N ALA A 238 -6.72 1.14 33.46
CA ALA A 238 -5.76 1.81 34.31
C ALA A 238 -5.70 1.04 35.64
N ARG A 239 -4.97 -0.07 35.67
CA ARG A 239 -4.56 -0.69 36.92
C ARG A 239 -3.53 0.24 37.55
N ALA A 240 -4.07 1.08 38.44
CA ALA A 240 -3.51 1.72 39.63
C ALA A 240 -1.99 1.92 39.71
#